data_AF-A0A520C4F4-F1
#
_entry.id   AF-A0A520C4F4-F1
#
_cell.length_a   1.000
_cell.length_b   1.000
_cell.length_c   1.000
_cell.angle_alpha   90.00
_cell.angle_beta   90.00
_cell.angle_gamma   90.00
#
_symmetry.space_group_name_H-M   'P 1'
#
loop_
_entity.id
_entity.type
_entity.pdbx_description
1 polymer ?
#
loop_
_entity_poly.entity_id
_entity_poly.type
_entity_poly.pdbx_seq_one_letter_code
_entity_poly.pdbx_strand_id
1 'polypeptide(L)'
;MDTDFPVIEDPVAAAPAPAHAVATQQPGGELSIETFNLKTLALAYFGPWRANVTETKLKLTGVEHDMTTPTKIADVKSLRHRLINVPLATARATSEALKKKLNGTKTDVVNELEAIEAGYAEAAKLITPQIEAAEAKLAEEKRIAAEKEAARVQGHRDALDRLAAPAERAASPDMTAERIAKGIELVEAIVIDRAAWEDFADRAEEQKAVTLERMRALHAKAVAAEAEAARLAEERAEAARVAEAQRIEAARLAAIAADLARQHAELQAERDRIAAEAKARADEAARVEQETADRELRESLNRSAEAARAREAAEALAIQPAEQDTPAQGSQQVLKAEAPAPDATDRDAPASTSPSVGSMGARQAADAAPSVEAEVPTLTLGTIKERIAPLSITAEGLASLGYHATKIKATCFYSESDWNDIKAAMRKVLA
;
A
#
# COMPACT_ATOMS: atom_id res chain seq x y z
N MET A 1 27.33 -39.75 8.49
CA MET A 1 27.88 -40.07 9.83
C MET A 1 26.72 -40.60 10.61
N ASP A 2 26.71 -41.91 10.81
CA ASP A 2 25.60 -42.61 11.44
C ASP A 2 25.78 -42.52 12.96
N THR A 3 24.93 -41.72 13.60
CA THR A 3 24.89 -41.60 15.06
C THR A 3 23.96 -42.67 15.61
N ASP A 4 24.56 -43.82 15.90
CA ASP A 4 23.91 -44.97 16.52
C ASP A 4 23.24 -44.60 17.84
N PHE A 5 22.01 -45.06 18.07
CA PHE A 5 21.27 -44.79 19.31
C PHE A 5 21.59 -45.90 20.32
N PRO A 6 22.15 -45.59 21.51
CA PRO A 6 22.47 -46.61 22.48
C PRO A 6 21.19 -47.29 22.99
N VAL A 7 21.07 -48.59 22.72
CA VAL A 7 20.03 -49.45 23.31
C VAL A 7 20.24 -49.49 24.82
N ILE A 8 19.22 -49.10 25.58
CA ILE A 8 19.20 -49.29 27.03
C ILE A 8 18.79 -50.74 27.28
N GLU A 9 19.77 -51.59 27.60
CA GLU A 9 19.50 -52.95 28.07
C GLU A 9 18.94 -52.91 29.49
N ASP A 10 17.79 -53.55 29.72
CA ASP A 10 17.22 -53.71 31.07
C ASP A 10 18.18 -54.55 31.96
N PRO A 11 18.57 -54.06 33.15
CA PRO A 11 19.46 -54.81 34.02
C PRO A 11 18.75 -56.05 34.59
N VAL A 12 19.30 -57.23 34.27
CA VAL A 12 18.79 -58.54 34.72
C VAL A 12 18.60 -58.55 36.25
N ALA A 13 17.35 -58.74 36.67
CA ALA A 13 16.98 -58.70 38.08
C ALA A 13 17.63 -59.84 38.89
N ALA A 14 18.35 -59.47 39.95
CA ALA A 14 18.88 -60.43 40.92
C ALA A 14 17.74 -61.06 41.76
N ALA A 15 17.89 -62.35 42.09
CA ALA A 15 16.83 -63.12 42.75
C ALA A 15 16.57 -62.66 44.22
N PRO A 16 15.29 -62.45 44.62
CA PRO A 16 14.95 -62.13 46.00
C PRO A 16 14.94 -63.37 46.91
N ALA A 17 15.55 -63.24 48.10
CA ALA A 17 15.42 -64.23 49.17
C ALA A 17 14.09 -64.01 49.97
N PRO A 18 13.49 -65.05 50.57
CA PRO A 18 12.09 -65.01 50.98
C PRO A 18 11.85 -64.47 52.39
N ALA A 19 10.83 -63.61 52.55
CA ALA A 19 10.23 -63.29 53.84
C ALA A 19 8.71 -63.05 53.70
N HIS A 20 7.92 -63.81 54.48
CA HIS A 20 6.50 -63.60 54.79
C HIS A 20 5.54 -63.27 53.62
N ALA A 21 5.18 -64.31 52.86
CA ALA A 21 3.92 -64.32 52.13
C ALA A 21 2.73 -64.23 53.10
N VAL A 22 2.14 -63.04 53.25
CA VAL A 22 0.78 -62.90 53.76
C VAL A 22 -0.15 -63.45 52.68
N ALA A 23 -0.85 -64.54 52.98
CA ALA A 23 -1.70 -65.24 52.02
C ALA A 23 -3.03 -64.47 51.78
N THR A 24 -2.97 -63.37 51.04
CA THR A 24 -4.15 -62.78 50.40
C THR A 24 -4.71 -63.77 49.39
N GLN A 25 -5.79 -64.46 49.77
CA GLN A 25 -6.50 -65.38 48.87
C GLN A 25 -7.10 -64.61 47.71
N GLN A 26 -6.41 -64.62 46.58
CA GLN A 26 -6.92 -64.13 45.30
C GLN A 26 -8.02 -65.10 44.84
N PRO A 27 -9.30 -64.68 44.69
CA PRO A 27 -10.39 -65.56 44.27
C PRO A 27 -10.35 -65.80 42.75
N GLY A 28 -9.26 -66.43 42.29
CA GLY A 28 -8.90 -66.64 40.88
C GLY A 28 -9.71 -67.73 40.19
N GLY A 29 -11.02 -67.56 40.11
CA GLY A 29 -11.90 -68.32 39.23
C GLY A 29 -13.00 -67.40 38.72
N GLU A 30 -13.27 -67.41 37.41
CA GLU A 30 -14.25 -66.51 36.79
C GLU A 30 -15.67 -66.84 37.22
N LEU A 31 -16.11 -66.21 38.32
CA LEU A 31 -17.48 -66.23 38.82
C LEU A 31 -18.38 -65.34 37.92
N SER A 32 -18.47 -65.67 36.64
CA SER A 32 -19.40 -65.02 35.72
C SER A 32 -20.84 -65.22 36.19
N ILE A 33 -21.59 -64.12 36.18
CA ILE A 33 -23.01 -64.03 36.55
C ILE A 33 -23.86 -64.93 35.62
N GLU A 34 -23.37 -65.21 34.41
CA GLU A 34 -24.02 -66.11 33.45
C GLU A 34 -23.94 -67.58 33.89
N THR A 35 -22.79 -68.00 34.44
CA THR A 35 -22.54 -69.37 34.92
C THR A 35 -23.34 -69.67 36.18
N PHE A 36 -23.38 -68.73 37.12
CA PHE A 36 -24.13 -68.85 38.38
C PHE A 36 -25.49 -68.15 38.30
N ASN A 37 -26.42 -68.75 37.53
CA ASN A 37 -27.77 -68.22 37.35
C ASN A 37 -28.55 -68.18 38.69
N LEU A 38 -28.49 -67.03 39.35
CA LEU A 38 -29.03 -66.79 40.69
C LEU A 38 -30.56 -67.03 40.76
N LYS A 39 -31.27 -66.80 39.65
CA LYS A 39 -32.71 -67.08 39.50
C LYS A 39 -32.99 -68.59 39.49
N THR A 40 -32.19 -69.39 38.81
CA THR A 40 -32.31 -70.86 38.85
C THR A 40 -32.07 -71.38 40.27
N LEU A 41 -31.01 -70.90 40.94
CA LEU A 41 -30.70 -71.29 42.33
C LEU A 41 -31.82 -70.89 43.31
N ALA A 42 -32.32 -69.65 43.23
CA ALA A 42 -33.41 -69.18 44.10
C ALA A 42 -34.73 -69.94 43.88
N LEU A 43 -35.03 -70.36 42.64
CA LEU A 43 -36.22 -71.17 42.35
C LEU A 43 -36.12 -72.61 42.86
N ALA A 44 -34.92 -73.18 42.94
CA ALA A 44 -34.70 -74.54 43.45
C ALA A 44 -35.08 -74.68 44.95
N TYR A 45 -34.93 -73.62 45.76
CA TYR A 45 -35.28 -73.62 47.19
C TYR A 45 -36.77 -73.86 47.49
N PHE A 46 -37.67 -73.75 46.51
CA PHE A 46 -39.09 -74.10 46.66
C PHE A 46 -39.36 -75.61 46.49
N GLY A 47 -38.38 -76.39 46.06
CA GLY A 47 -38.50 -77.84 45.86
C GLY A 47 -39.55 -78.25 44.80
N PRO A 48 -39.96 -79.53 44.78
CA PRO A 48 -40.91 -80.07 43.81
C PRO A 48 -42.38 -79.71 44.12
N TRP A 49 -42.66 -78.49 44.59
CA TRP A 49 -43.97 -78.08 45.11
C TRP A 49 -45.15 -78.35 44.16
N ARG A 50 -44.92 -78.31 42.84
CA ARG A 50 -45.92 -78.64 41.81
C ARG A 50 -46.39 -80.10 41.90
N ALA A 51 -45.47 -81.05 42.14
CA ALA A 51 -45.80 -82.45 42.36
C ALA A 51 -46.59 -82.63 43.66
N ASN A 52 -46.12 -82.02 44.75
CA ASN A 52 -46.76 -82.07 46.07
C ASN A 52 -48.20 -81.52 46.03
N VAL A 53 -48.46 -80.45 45.24
CA VAL A 53 -49.81 -79.91 45.02
C VAL A 53 -50.69 -80.85 44.20
N THR A 54 -50.15 -81.50 43.17
CA THR A 54 -50.90 -82.51 42.39
C THR A 54 -51.26 -83.73 43.24
N GLU A 55 -50.32 -84.24 44.03
CA GLU A 55 -50.54 -85.33 44.99
C GLU A 55 -51.59 -84.94 46.06
N THR A 56 -51.49 -83.71 46.59
CA THR A 56 -52.46 -83.19 47.58
C THR A 56 -53.86 -83.03 46.97
N LYS A 57 -53.97 -82.58 45.72
CA LYS A 57 -55.26 -82.53 45.00
C LYS A 57 -55.84 -83.93 44.82
N LEU A 58 -55.04 -84.90 44.40
CA LEU A 58 -55.48 -86.29 44.23
C LEU A 58 -55.98 -86.89 45.56
N LYS A 59 -55.27 -86.65 46.66
CA LYS A 59 -55.66 -87.07 48.02
C LYS A 59 -56.93 -86.38 48.59
N LEU A 60 -57.40 -85.30 47.96
CA LEU A 60 -58.59 -84.53 48.37
C LEU A 60 -59.74 -84.62 47.34
N THR A 61 -59.54 -85.31 46.22
CA THR A 61 -60.55 -85.46 45.17
C THR A 61 -61.38 -86.73 45.42
N GLY A 62 -62.71 -86.62 45.40
CA GLY A 62 -63.62 -87.76 45.60
C GLY A 62 -63.75 -88.23 47.05
N VAL A 63 -63.21 -87.50 48.03
CA VAL A 63 -63.33 -87.84 49.45
C VAL A 63 -64.43 -87.00 50.10
N GLU A 64 -65.58 -87.61 50.38
CA GLU A 64 -66.60 -86.99 51.24
C GLU A 64 -66.14 -87.05 52.69
N HIS A 65 -65.71 -85.90 53.22
CA HIS A 65 -65.37 -85.77 54.64
C HIS A 65 -66.65 -85.57 55.46
N ASP A 66 -66.97 -86.53 56.31
CA ASP A 66 -68.04 -86.43 57.31
C ASP A 66 -67.77 -85.27 58.29
N MET A 67 -68.67 -84.28 58.31
CA MET A 67 -68.62 -83.11 59.19
C MET A 67 -69.75 -83.10 60.25
N THR A 68 -70.39 -84.25 60.52
CA THR A 68 -71.55 -84.35 61.43
C THR A 68 -71.26 -84.03 62.90
N THR A 69 -70.00 -84.05 63.33
CA THR A 69 -69.62 -83.77 64.72
C THR A 69 -68.46 -82.78 64.83
N PRO A 70 -68.36 -82.01 65.93
CA PRO A 70 -67.27 -81.05 66.13
C PRO A 70 -65.87 -81.66 66.05
N THR A 71 -65.70 -82.92 66.50
CA THR A 71 -64.43 -83.65 66.42
C THR A 71 -64.02 -83.88 64.98
N LYS A 72 -64.89 -84.43 64.13
CA LYS A 72 -64.59 -84.69 62.71
C LYS A 72 -64.29 -83.38 61.96
N ILE A 73 -65.00 -82.30 62.29
CA ILE A 73 -64.70 -80.94 61.79
C ILE A 73 -63.29 -80.49 62.21
N ALA A 74 -62.84 -80.79 63.42
CA ALA A 74 -61.48 -80.49 63.88
C ALA A 74 -60.42 -81.34 63.15
N ASP A 75 -60.69 -82.62 62.89
CA ASP A 75 -59.81 -83.51 62.13
C ASP A 75 -59.62 -83.02 60.68
N VAL A 76 -60.71 -82.61 60.00
CA VAL A 76 -60.64 -82.02 58.65
C VAL A 76 -59.90 -80.68 58.65
N LYS A 77 -60.09 -79.84 59.70
CA LYS A 77 -59.30 -78.60 59.88
C LYS A 77 -57.80 -78.91 60.07
N SER A 78 -57.46 -79.95 60.83
CA SER A 78 -56.09 -80.43 61.02
C SER A 78 -55.49 -80.97 59.71
N LEU A 79 -56.27 -81.73 58.94
CA LEU A 79 -55.88 -82.23 57.60
C LEU A 79 -55.58 -81.08 56.64
N ARG A 80 -56.46 -80.08 56.55
CA ARG A 80 -56.22 -78.84 55.78
C ARG A 80 -54.98 -78.10 56.28
N HIS A 81 -54.80 -77.99 57.60
CA HIS A 81 -53.65 -77.31 58.18
C HIS A 81 -52.34 -77.98 57.75
N ARG A 82 -52.26 -79.30 57.89
CA ARG A 82 -51.10 -80.13 57.55
C ARG A 82 -50.79 -80.18 56.05
N LEU A 83 -51.81 -80.36 55.19
CA LEU A 83 -51.61 -80.56 53.74
C LEU A 83 -51.52 -79.26 52.93
N ILE A 84 -52.14 -78.17 53.39
CA ILE A 84 -52.25 -76.92 52.62
C ILE A 84 -51.61 -75.76 53.36
N ASN A 85 -52.02 -75.49 54.60
CA ASN A 85 -51.59 -74.25 55.28
C ASN A 85 -50.09 -74.29 55.65
N VAL A 86 -49.58 -75.44 56.14
CA VAL A 86 -48.16 -75.59 56.52
C VAL A 86 -47.23 -75.50 55.30
N PRO A 87 -47.39 -76.27 54.20
CA PRO A 87 -46.54 -76.13 53.02
C PRO A 87 -46.59 -74.72 52.39
N LEU A 88 -47.76 -74.07 52.40
CA LEU A 88 -47.91 -72.69 51.94
C LEU A 88 -47.20 -71.68 52.87
N ALA A 89 -47.23 -71.89 54.19
CA ALA A 89 -46.50 -71.06 55.14
C ALA A 89 -44.98 -71.24 54.98
N THR A 90 -44.50 -72.47 54.78
CA THR A 90 -43.09 -72.75 54.47
C THR A 90 -42.66 -72.06 53.17
N ALA A 91 -43.44 -72.19 52.09
CA ALA A 91 -43.13 -71.52 50.82
C ALA A 91 -43.10 -69.97 50.95
N ARG A 92 -44.00 -69.39 51.75
CA ARG A 92 -43.97 -67.95 52.07
C ARG A 92 -42.74 -67.55 52.88
N ALA A 93 -42.36 -68.35 53.88
CA ALA A 93 -41.13 -68.12 54.65
C ALA A 93 -39.87 -68.19 53.76
N THR A 94 -39.80 -69.16 52.85
CA THR A 94 -38.73 -69.27 51.84
C THR A 94 -38.68 -68.03 50.94
N SER A 95 -39.83 -67.55 50.46
CA SER A 95 -39.93 -66.30 49.68
C SER A 95 -39.33 -65.11 50.43
N GLU A 96 -39.75 -64.84 51.66
CA GLU A 96 -39.27 -63.66 52.38
C GLU A 96 -37.81 -63.79 52.83
N ALA A 97 -37.35 -65.00 53.15
CA ALA A 97 -35.94 -65.26 53.44
C ALA A 97 -35.04 -65.03 52.22
N LEU A 98 -35.46 -65.49 51.03
CA LEU A 98 -34.73 -65.26 49.77
C LEU A 98 -34.70 -63.77 49.40
N LYS A 99 -35.85 -63.08 49.47
CA LYS A 99 -35.92 -61.61 49.24
C LYS A 99 -35.00 -60.85 50.18
N LYS A 100 -35.00 -61.18 51.48
CA LYS A 100 -34.15 -60.50 52.47
C LYS A 100 -32.66 -60.67 52.14
N LYS A 101 -32.24 -61.89 51.76
CA LYS A 101 -30.85 -62.15 51.34
C LYS A 101 -30.50 -61.39 50.07
N LEU A 102 -31.33 -61.49 49.03
CA LEU A 102 -31.07 -60.83 47.73
C LEU A 102 -31.01 -59.31 47.85
N ASN A 103 -31.88 -58.70 48.67
CA ASN A 103 -31.84 -57.27 48.94
C ASN A 103 -30.60 -56.86 49.74
N GLY A 104 -30.14 -57.70 50.68
CA GLY A 104 -28.85 -57.52 51.36
C GLY A 104 -27.71 -57.48 50.35
N THR A 105 -27.53 -58.57 49.59
CA THR A 105 -26.47 -58.67 48.57
C THR A 105 -26.51 -57.55 47.54
N LYS A 106 -27.70 -57.04 47.16
CA LYS A 106 -27.81 -55.83 46.32
C LYS A 106 -27.17 -54.61 47.00
N THR A 107 -27.50 -54.35 48.25
CA THR A 107 -26.92 -53.24 49.03
C THR A 107 -25.42 -53.44 49.23
N ASP A 108 -24.98 -54.65 49.58
CA ASP A 108 -23.57 -54.97 49.79
C ASP A 108 -22.73 -54.67 48.53
N VAL A 109 -23.21 -55.05 47.34
CA VAL A 109 -22.55 -54.77 46.04
C VAL A 109 -22.50 -53.28 45.70
N VAL A 110 -23.50 -52.49 46.09
CA VAL A 110 -23.49 -51.03 45.89
C VAL A 110 -22.49 -50.36 46.83
N ASN A 111 -22.50 -50.74 48.11
CA ASN A 111 -21.56 -50.22 49.10
C ASN A 111 -20.10 -50.55 48.73
N GLU A 112 -19.84 -51.74 48.20
CA GLU A 112 -18.50 -52.15 47.74
C GLU A 112 -18.04 -51.33 46.52
N LEU A 113 -18.95 -51.02 45.59
CA LEU A 113 -18.65 -50.12 44.46
C LEU A 113 -18.31 -48.70 44.97
N GLU A 114 -19.11 -48.14 45.88
CA GLU A 114 -18.83 -46.82 46.48
C GLU A 114 -17.48 -46.80 47.21
N ALA A 115 -17.11 -47.89 47.89
CA ALA A 115 -15.80 -48.05 48.53
C ALA A 115 -14.64 -48.16 47.52
N ILE A 116 -14.83 -48.87 46.41
CA ILE A 116 -13.86 -48.98 45.31
C ILE A 116 -13.66 -47.62 44.64
N GLU A 117 -14.73 -46.89 44.32
CA GLU A 117 -14.68 -45.55 43.73
C GLU A 117 -13.96 -44.55 44.65
N ALA A 118 -14.28 -44.57 45.95
CA ALA A 118 -13.57 -43.76 46.95
C ALA A 118 -12.08 -44.13 47.05
N GLY A 119 -11.74 -45.43 47.04
CA GLY A 119 -10.36 -45.91 47.06
C GLY A 119 -9.54 -45.44 45.87
N TYR A 120 -10.09 -45.52 44.65
CA TYR A 120 -9.44 -44.99 43.46
C TYR A 120 -9.37 -43.46 43.44
N ALA A 121 -10.36 -42.75 44.01
CA ALA A 121 -10.32 -41.30 44.16
C ALA A 121 -9.20 -40.85 45.11
N GLU A 122 -9.00 -41.51 46.25
CA GLU A 122 -7.85 -41.23 47.14
C GLU A 122 -6.51 -41.57 46.45
N ALA A 123 -6.43 -42.68 45.71
CA ALA A 123 -5.24 -43.03 44.95
C ALA A 123 -4.90 -41.98 43.86
N ALA A 124 -5.92 -41.43 43.18
CA ALA A 124 -5.74 -40.37 42.19
C ALA A 124 -5.13 -39.10 42.79
N LYS A 125 -5.53 -38.70 44.02
CA LYS A 125 -4.95 -37.53 44.72
C LYS A 125 -3.44 -37.67 44.97
N LEU A 126 -2.90 -38.88 45.00
CA LEU A 126 -1.45 -39.09 45.16
C LEU A 126 -0.68 -38.75 43.88
N ILE A 127 -1.25 -38.97 42.69
CA ILE A 127 -0.54 -38.86 41.41
C ILE A 127 -0.92 -37.62 40.60
N THR A 128 -2.19 -37.19 40.60
CA THR A 128 -2.65 -36.05 39.78
C THR A 128 -1.86 -34.76 40.07
N PRO A 129 -1.64 -34.34 41.34
CA PRO A 129 -0.85 -33.13 41.63
C PRO A 129 0.63 -33.26 41.23
N GLN A 130 1.17 -34.48 41.12
CA GLN A 130 2.54 -34.71 40.64
C GLN A 130 2.62 -34.55 39.11
N ILE A 131 1.60 -35.04 38.38
CA ILE A 131 1.48 -34.85 36.93
C ILE A 131 1.33 -33.35 36.61
N GLU A 132 0.37 -32.67 37.24
CA GLU A 132 0.12 -31.24 37.05
C GLU A 132 1.38 -30.40 37.33
N ALA A 133 2.11 -30.71 38.41
CA ALA A 133 3.36 -30.01 38.76
C ALA A 133 4.54 -30.34 37.82
N ALA A 134 4.55 -31.51 37.17
CA ALA A 134 5.55 -31.86 36.17
C ALA A 134 5.25 -31.20 34.81
N GLU A 135 3.99 -31.21 34.37
CA GLU A 135 3.53 -30.54 33.16
C GLU A 135 3.74 -29.03 33.24
N ALA A 136 3.42 -28.40 34.38
CA ALA A 136 3.67 -26.98 34.62
C ALA A 136 5.16 -26.61 34.52
N LYS A 137 6.06 -27.44 35.07
CA LYS A 137 7.52 -27.23 34.95
C LYS A 137 8.00 -27.35 33.50
N LEU A 138 7.54 -28.37 32.78
CA LEU A 138 7.90 -28.57 31.37
C LEU A 138 7.34 -27.46 30.46
N ALA A 139 6.18 -26.91 30.79
CA ALA A 139 5.61 -25.75 30.11
C ALA A 139 6.41 -24.46 30.39
N GLU A 140 6.80 -24.22 31.64
CA GLU A 140 7.66 -23.09 32.03
C GLU A 140 9.03 -23.15 31.35
N GLU A 141 9.68 -24.32 31.37
CA GLU A 141 10.98 -24.54 30.71
C GLU A 141 10.89 -24.30 29.20
N LYS A 142 9.84 -24.81 28.54
CA LYS A 142 9.58 -24.54 27.11
C LYS A 142 9.33 -23.06 26.84
N ARG A 143 8.62 -22.34 27.73
CA ARG A 143 8.39 -20.89 27.57
C ARG A 143 9.69 -20.12 27.69
N ILE A 144 10.51 -20.40 28.72
CA ILE A 144 11.82 -19.77 28.93
C ILE A 144 12.79 -20.08 27.77
N ALA A 145 12.76 -21.30 27.23
CA ALA A 145 13.55 -21.66 26.06
C ALA A 145 13.12 -20.88 24.80
N ALA A 146 11.80 -20.79 24.55
CA ALA A 146 11.25 -20.01 23.44
C ALA A 146 11.50 -18.50 23.59
N GLU A 147 11.43 -17.96 24.81
CA GLU A 147 11.76 -16.55 25.12
C GLU A 147 13.24 -16.24 24.84
N LYS A 148 14.16 -17.13 25.26
CA LYS A 148 15.60 -16.98 24.98
C LYS A 148 15.90 -17.06 23.49
N GLU A 149 15.29 -18.01 22.77
CA GLU A 149 15.49 -18.15 21.32
C GLU A 149 14.89 -16.98 20.55
N ALA A 150 13.71 -16.50 20.93
CA ALA A 150 13.12 -15.28 20.37
C ALA A 150 14.00 -14.05 20.62
N ALA A 151 14.60 -13.92 21.81
CA ALA A 151 15.53 -12.85 22.13
C ALA A 151 16.85 -12.95 21.32
N ARG A 152 17.40 -14.15 21.11
CA ARG A 152 18.56 -14.39 20.24
C ARG A 152 18.25 -13.95 18.80
N VAL A 153 17.18 -14.49 18.22
CA VAL A 153 16.72 -14.17 16.87
C VAL A 153 16.44 -12.68 16.69
N GLN A 154 15.84 -12.02 17.69
CA GLN A 154 15.61 -10.58 17.63
C GLN A 154 16.90 -9.77 17.75
N GLY A 155 17.86 -10.19 18.59
CA GLY A 155 19.18 -9.57 18.66
C GLY A 155 19.93 -9.57 17.32
N HIS A 156 19.84 -10.66 16.55
CA HIS A 156 20.38 -10.71 15.18
C HIS A 156 19.59 -9.84 14.19
N ARG A 157 18.25 -9.78 14.28
CA ARG A 157 17.44 -8.87 13.44
C ARG A 157 17.82 -7.41 13.67
N ASP A 158 17.83 -6.97 14.93
CA ASP A 158 18.24 -5.61 15.30
C ASP A 158 19.67 -5.30 14.78
N ALA A 159 20.55 -6.30 14.69
CA ALA A 159 21.89 -6.15 14.13
C ALA A 159 21.88 -6.03 12.59
N LEU A 160 21.01 -6.76 11.88
CA LEU A 160 20.79 -6.60 10.43
C LEU A 160 20.21 -5.21 10.10
N ASP A 161 19.32 -4.69 10.94
CA ASP A 161 18.75 -3.35 10.77
C ASP A 161 19.82 -2.25 11.00
N ARG A 162 20.69 -2.44 11.99
CA ARG A 162 21.88 -1.59 12.20
C ARG A 162 22.87 -1.64 11.03
N LEU A 163 22.96 -2.75 10.29
CA LEU A 163 23.74 -2.84 9.05
C LEU A 163 23.09 -2.06 7.90
N ALA A 164 21.76 -1.96 7.81
CA ALA A 164 21.05 -1.22 6.77
C ALA A 164 21.00 0.32 6.99
N ALA A 165 20.90 0.76 8.25
CA ALA A 165 20.78 2.18 8.63
C ALA A 165 21.85 3.17 8.07
N PRO A 166 23.09 2.78 7.72
CA PRO A 166 24.02 3.63 6.97
C PRO A 166 23.49 4.06 5.58
N ALA A 167 22.84 3.16 4.84
CA ALA A 167 22.32 3.44 3.50
C ALA A 167 21.06 4.33 3.52
N GLU A 168 20.29 4.28 4.61
CA GLU A 168 19.16 5.18 4.83
C GLU A 168 19.63 6.59 5.16
N ARG A 169 20.60 6.72 6.08
CA ARG A 169 21.23 8.01 6.39
C ARG A 169 21.88 8.62 5.14
N ALA A 170 22.56 7.82 4.32
CA ALA A 170 23.15 8.27 3.05
C ALA A 170 22.13 8.77 2.01
N ALA A 171 20.84 8.43 2.15
CA ALA A 171 19.77 8.92 1.28
C ALA A 171 19.15 10.26 1.73
N SER A 172 19.67 10.88 2.80
CA SER A 172 19.24 12.21 3.27
C SER A 172 19.60 13.31 2.26
N PRO A 173 18.79 14.38 2.12
CA PRO A 173 19.00 15.41 1.09
C PRO A 173 20.29 16.20 1.25
N ASP A 174 20.74 16.45 2.48
CA ASP A 174 21.93 17.28 2.79
C ASP A 174 23.25 16.46 2.83
N MET A 175 23.34 15.36 2.07
CA MET A 175 24.47 14.43 2.14
C MET A 175 25.44 14.59 0.97
N THR A 176 26.66 15.04 1.25
CA THR A 176 27.74 15.21 0.26
C THR A 176 28.41 13.89 -0.10
N ALA A 177 29.02 13.82 -1.29
CA ALA A 177 29.75 12.66 -1.78
C ALA A 177 30.85 12.22 -0.79
N GLU A 178 31.69 13.15 -0.33
CA GLU A 178 32.76 12.88 0.65
C GLU A 178 32.23 12.21 1.94
N ARG A 179 31.02 12.58 2.39
CA ARG A 179 30.42 12.02 3.60
C ARG A 179 29.79 10.65 3.35
N ILE A 180 29.27 10.38 2.15
CA ILE A 180 28.84 9.02 1.76
C ILE A 180 30.06 8.10 1.60
N ALA A 181 31.17 8.59 1.01
CA ALA A 181 32.41 7.83 0.86
C ALA A 181 32.97 7.33 2.21
N LYS A 182 33.10 8.22 3.21
CA LYS A 182 33.47 7.85 4.59
C LYS A 182 32.47 6.89 5.24
N GLY A 183 31.19 6.99 4.86
CA GLY A 183 30.16 6.03 5.26
C GLY A 183 30.37 4.64 4.66
N ILE A 184 30.78 4.56 3.39
CA ILE A 184 31.13 3.31 2.71
C ILE A 184 32.34 2.66 3.40
N GLU A 185 33.43 3.40 3.60
CA GLU A 185 34.64 2.94 4.31
C GLU A 185 34.30 2.32 5.69
N LEU A 186 33.45 3.01 6.47
CA LEU A 186 33.02 2.54 7.79
C LEU A 186 32.20 1.24 7.73
N VAL A 187 31.38 1.03 6.69
CA VAL A 187 30.62 -0.22 6.51
C VAL A 187 31.50 -1.33 5.94
N GLU A 188 32.43 -1.02 5.04
CA GLU A 188 33.41 -1.98 4.51
C GLU A 188 34.28 -2.57 5.63
N ALA A 189 34.67 -1.73 6.61
CA ALA A 189 35.43 -2.13 7.79
C ALA A 189 34.66 -3.02 8.80
N ILE A 190 33.34 -3.17 8.69
CA ILE A 190 32.57 -4.06 9.60
C ILE A 190 32.89 -5.52 9.27
N VAL A 191 33.62 -6.21 10.14
CA VAL A 191 33.84 -7.66 10.03
C VAL A 191 32.59 -8.39 10.51
N ILE A 192 32.03 -9.26 9.67
CA ILE A 192 30.98 -10.20 10.06
C ILE A 192 31.68 -11.45 10.60
N ASP A 193 31.72 -11.62 11.92
CA ASP A 193 32.22 -12.87 12.52
C ASP A 193 31.14 -13.96 12.42
N ARG A 194 31.43 -15.01 11.66
CA ARG A 194 30.52 -16.15 11.46
C ARG A 194 30.24 -16.92 12.76
N ALA A 195 31.12 -16.85 13.76
CA ALA A 195 30.85 -17.45 15.07
C ALA A 195 29.83 -16.63 15.87
N ALA A 196 30.02 -15.30 15.98
CA ALA A 196 29.08 -14.41 16.68
C ALA A 196 27.72 -14.22 15.99
N TRP A 197 27.60 -14.54 14.70
CA TRP A 197 26.36 -14.41 13.93
C TRP A 197 25.59 -15.73 13.72
N GLU A 198 26.18 -16.88 14.03
CA GLU A 198 25.53 -18.20 13.95
C GLU A 198 24.81 -18.41 12.59
N ASP A 199 23.54 -18.87 12.60
CA ASP A 199 22.72 -19.10 11.39
C ASP A 199 22.42 -17.82 10.57
N PHE A 200 22.72 -16.64 11.11
CA PHE A 200 22.45 -15.35 10.48
C PHE A 200 23.67 -14.77 9.74
N ALA A 201 24.84 -15.39 9.83
CA ALA A 201 26.08 -14.86 9.23
C ALA A 201 25.95 -14.60 7.72
N ASP A 202 25.45 -15.57 6.97
CA ASP A 202 25.29 -15.49 5.51
C ASP A 202 24.32 -14.34 5.12
N ARG A 203 23.28 -14.11 5.92
CA ARG A 203 22.36 -12.96 5.78
C ARG A 203 23.00 -11.63 6.15
N ALA A 204 23.93 -11.62 7.10
CA ALA A 204 24.65 -10.41 7.50
C ALA A 204 25.71 -10.00 6.46
N GLU A 205 26.35 -10.97 5.80
CA GLU A 205 27.19 -10.74 4.62
C GLU A 205 26.36 -10.20 3.44
N GLU A 206 25.20 -10.80 3.15
CA GLU A 206 24.26 -10.32 2.11
C GLU A 206 23.77 -8.89 2.41
N GLN A 207 23.29 -8.62 3.63
CA GLN A 207 22.83 -7.29 4.04
C GLN A 207 23.95 -6.24 4.00
N LYS A 208 25.18 -6.61 4.37
CA LYS A 208 26.37 -5.74 4.20
C LYS A 208 26.61 -5.43 2.73
N ALA A 209 26.57 -6.43 1.84
CA ALA A 209 26.77 -6.25 0.41
C ALA A 209 25.71 -5.33 -0.21
N VAL A 210 24.42 -5.57 0.08
CA VAL A 210 23.28 -4.74 -0.38
C VAL A 210 23.38 -3.30 0.13
N THR A 211 23.77 -3.12 1.40
CA THR A 211 24.00 -1.78 1.99
C THR A 211 25.11 -1.05 1.24
N LEU A 212 26.24 -1.72 0.98
CA LEU A 212 27.38 -1.14 0.26
C LEU A 212 27.05 -0.80 -1.19
N GLU A 213 26.31 -1.66 -1.90
CA GLU A 213 25.84 -1.37 -3.27
C GLU A 213 24.94 -0.13 -3.28
N ARG A 214 23.94 -0.07 -2.39
CA ARG A 214 23.04 1.09 -2.27
C ARG A 214 23.79 2.38 -1.90
N MET A 215 24.77 2.32 -1.01
CA MET A 215 25.61 3.48 -0.66
C MET A 215 26.52 3.91 -1.82
N ARG A 216 27.11 2.98 -2.57
CA ARG A 216 27.92 3.28 -3.76
C ARG A 216 27.08 3.92 -4.88
N ALA A 217 25.84 3.48 -5.07
CA ALA A 217 24.90 4.09 -6.01
C ALA A 217 24.51 5.53 -5.58
N LEU A 218 24.25 5.75 -4.29
CA LEU A 218 23.99 7.09 -3.73
C LEU A 218 25.23 8.00 -3.85
N HIS A 219 26.42 7.48 -3.59
CA HIS A 219 27.69 8.19 -3.79
C HIS A 219 27.89 8.63 -5.24
N ALA A 220 27.71 7.72 -6.21
CA ALA A 220 27.82 8.05 -7.63
C ALA A 220 26.83 9.15 -8.06
N LYS A 221 25.60 9.12 -7.52
CA LYS A 221 24.59 10.17 -7.73
C LYS A 221 25.03 11.52 -7.12
N ALA A 222 25.60 11.51 -5.91
CA ALA A 222 26.10 12.72 -5.26
C ALA A 222 27.28 13.34 -6.03
N VAL A 223 28.27 12.53 -6.43
CA VAL A 223 29.39 12.97 -7.27
C VAL A 223 28.91 13.59 -8.58
N ALA A 224 27.93 12.98 -9.26
CA ALA A 224 27.38 13.54 -10.49
C ALA A 224 26.66 14.89 -10.26
N ALA A 225 25.91 15.02 -9.16
CA ALA A 225 25.23 16.27 -8.81
C ALA A 225 26.23 17.39 -8.42
N GLU A 226 27.27 17.07 -7.66
CA GLU A 226 28.34 18.00 -7.29
C GLU A 226 29.15 18.44 -8.52
N ALA A 227 29.43 17.52 -9.46
CA ALA A 227 30.13 17.83 -10.72
C ALA A 227 29.32 18.76 -11.63
N GLU A 228 28.03 18.50 -11.84
CA GLU A 228 27.18 19.39 -12.65
C GLU A 228 26.94 20.74 -11.96
N ALA A 229 26.84 20.77 -10.62
CA ALA A 229 26.80 22.02 -9.86
C ALA A 229 28.09 22.85 -10.02
N ALA A 230 29.26 22.20 -10.05
CA ALA A 230 30.54 22.86 -10.29
C ALA A 230 30.63 23.41 -11.73
N ARG A 231 30.26 22.63 -12.75
CA ARG A 231 30.22 23.08 -14.15
C ARG A 231 29.29 24.29 -14.35
N LEU A 232 28.10 24.25 -13.75
CA LEU A 232 27.14 25.35 -13.80
C LEU A 232 27.59 26.59 -12.99
N ALA A 233 28.45 26.42 -11.98
CA ALA A 233 29.10 27.53 -11.30
C ALA A 233 30.22 28.16 -12.14
N GLU A 234 31.00 27.36 -12.86
CA GLU A 234 32.02 27.81 -13.81
C GLU A 234 31.38 28.56 -15.00
N GLU A 235 30.33 28.01 -15.61
CA GLU A 235 29.54 28.68 -16.67
C GLU A 235 29.02 30.05 -16.21
N ARG A 236 28.49 30.15 -14.98
CA ARG A 236 28.04 31.43 -14.41
C ARG A 236 29.19 32.40 -14.15
N ALA A 237 30.37 31.91 -13.75
CA ALA A 237 31.55 32.74 -13.55
C ALA A 237 32.11 33.26 -14.88
N GLU A 238 32.10 32.46 -15.95
CA GLU A 238 32.46 32.90 -17.30
C GLU A 238 31.42 33.88 -17.87
N ALA A 239 30.12 33.57 -17.77
CA ALA A 239 29.06 34.47 -18.19
C ALA A 239 29.14 35.85 -17.49
N ALA A 240 29.49 35.87 -16.20
CA ALA A 240 29.73 37.11 -15.46
C ALA A 240 30.95 37.90 -15.99
N ARG A 241 32.05 37.22 -16.35
CA ARG A 241 33.22 37.86 -16.99
C ARG A 241 32.90 38.41 -18.38
N VAL A 242 32.17 37.65 -19.19
CA VAL A 242 31.74 38.07 -20.54
C VAL A 242 30.79 39.26 -20.46
N ALA A 243 29.82 39.24 -19.54
CA ALA A 243 28.92 40.36 -19.32
C ALA A 243 29.68 41.63 -18.86
N GLU A 244 30.70 41.51 -18.02
CA GLU A 244 31.51 42.67 -17.61
C GLU A 244 32.38 43.21 -18.75
N ALA A 245 33.02 42.33 -19.54
CA ALA A 245 33.76 42.73 -20.73
C ALA A 245 32.85 43.44 -21.75
N GLN A 246 31.62 42.93 -21.94
CA GLN A 246 30.60 43.58 -22.78
C GLN A 246 30.15 44.93 -22.22
N ARG A 247 30.00 45.09 -20.89
CA ARG A 247 29.71 46.40 -20.28
C ARG A 247 30.82 47.42 -20.52
N ILE A 248 32.08 47.02 -20.35
CA ILE A 248 33.25 47.88 -20.59
C ILE A 248 33.33 48.30 -22.07
N GLU A 249 33.15 47.37 -23.00
CA GLU A 249 33.23 47.68 -24.43
C GLU A 249 32.02 48.49 -24.93
N ALA A 250 30.81 48.18 -24.45
CA ALA A 250 29.62 49.00 -24.72
C ALA A 250 29.79 50.43 -24.20
N ALA A 251 30.42 50.64 -23.04
CA ALA A 251 30.74 51.96 -22.53
C ALA A 251 31.77 52.73 -23.39
N ARG A 252 32.78 52.03 -23.92
CA ARG A 252 33.74 52.62 -24.90
C ARG A 252 33.06 53.01 -26.20
N LEU A 253 32.26 52.11 -26.78
CA LEU A 253 31.53 52.36 -28.01
C LEU A 253 30.51 53.50 -27.84
N ALA A 254 29.84 53.58 -26.69
CA ALA A 254 28.95 54.70 -26.36
C ALA A 254 29.70 56.04 -26.23
N ALA A 255 30.91 56.05 -25.65
CA ALA A 255 31.76 57.24 -25.59
C ALA A 255 32.20 57.70 -26.99
N ILE A 256 32.68 56.78 -27.84
CA ILE A 256 33.07 57.07 -29.23
C ILE A 256 31.87 57.57 -30.05
N ALA A 257 30.69 56.98 -29.86
CA ALA A 257 29.46 57.43 -30.51
C ALA A 257 29.03 58.83 -30.04
N ALA A 258 29.20 59.16 -28.76
CA ALA A 258 28.94 60.49 -28.22
C ALA A 258 29.94 61.54 -28.76
N ASP A 259 31.22 61.17 -28.91
CA ASP A 259 32.25 62.04 -29.50
C ASP A 259 31.96 62.31 -30.98
N LEU A 260 31.63 61.27 -31.75
CA LEU A 260 31.24 61.40 -33.15
C LEU A 260 29.93 62.20 -33.32
N ALA A 261 28.96 62.03 -32.42
CA ALA A 261 27.74 62.85 -32.41
C ALA A 261 28.03 64.34 -32.12
N ARG A 262 28.98 64.63 -31.21
CA ARG A 262 29.45 66.02 -30.98
C ARG A 262 30.11 66.61 -32.22
N GLN A 263 31.03 65.89 -32.85
CA GLN A 263 31.68 66.32 -34.10
C GLN A 263 30.67 66.55 -35.24
N HIS A 264 29.66 65.69 -35.38
CA HIS A 264 28.59 65.90 -36.36
C HIS A 264 27.72 67.13 -36.05
N ALA A 265 27.39 67.38 -34.78
CA ALA A 265 26.65 68.57 -34.37
C ALA A 265 27.46 69.87 -34.57
N GLU A 266 28.77 69.84 -34.31
CA GLU A 266 29.68 70.96 -34.57
C GLU A 266 29.78 71.25 -36.08
N LEU A 267 30.01 70.23 -36.92
CA LEU A 267 30.03 70.36 -38.38
C LEU A 267 28.68 70.77 -38.98
N GLN A 268 27.56 70.37 -38.37
CA GLN A 268 26.24 70.87 -38.75
C GLN A 268 26.10 72.36 -38.40
N ALA A 269 26.44 72.76 -37.18
CA ALA A 269 26.40 74.16 -36.76
C ALA A 269 27.33 75.07 -37.59
N GLU A 270 28.50 74.60 -38.03
CA GLU A 270 29.35 75.33 -38.99
C GLU A 270 28.70 75.46 -40.37
N ARG A 271 28.11 74.38 -40.90
CA ARG A 271 27.40 74.42 -42.19
C ARG A 271 26.17 75.33 -42.14
N ASP A 272 25.45 75.34 -41.03
CA ASP A 272 24.29 76.21 -40.81
C ASP A 272 24.72 77.68 -40.68
N ARG A 273 25.87 77.98 -40.03
CA ARG A 273 26.46 79.33 -40.02
C ARG A 273 26.86 79.78 -41.43
N ILE A 274 27.56 78.94 -42.18
CA ILE A 274 27.98 79.25 -43.56
C ILE A 274 26.75 79.45 -44.46
N ALA A 275 25.71 78.64 -44.30
CA ALA A 275 24.44 78.80 -45.02
C ALA A 275 23.71 80.09 -44.61
N ALA A 276 23.71 80.45 -43.33
CA ALA A 276 23.12 81.70 -42.84
C ALA A 276 23.90 82.94 -43.33
N GLU A 277 25.23 82.92 -43.35
CA GLU A 277 26.06 83.98 -43.93
C GLU A 277 25.86 84.09 -45.44
N ALA A 278 25.88 82.98 -46.17
CA ALA A 278 25.65 82.96 -47.61
C ALA A 278 24.25 83.49 -47.95
N LYS A 279 23.23 83.12 -47.16
CA LYS A 279 21.89 83.67 -47.29
C LYS A 279 21.86 85.16 -46.97
N ALA A 280 22.48 85.62 -45.87
CA ALA A 280 22.50 87.04 -45.52
C ALA A 280 23.16 87.90 -46.62
N ARG A 281 24.23 87.41 -47.24
CA ARG A 281 24.86 88.08 -48.40
C ARG A 281 23.98 88.03 -49.65
N ALA A 282 23.21 86.97 -49.87
CA ALA A 282 22.25 86.89 -50.97
C ALA A 282 21.05 87.82 -50.76
N ASP A 283 20.51 87.90 -49.53
CA ASP A 283 19.43 88.81 -49.14
C ASP A 283 19.91 90.28 -49.22
N GLU A 284 21.15 90.58 -48.84
CA GLU A 284 21.78 91.91 -48.99
C GLU A 284 22.03 92.26 -50.47
N ALA A 285 22.58 91.34 -51.26
CA ALA A 285 22.77 91.54 -52.70
C ALA A 285 21.44 91.74 -53.44
N ALA A 286 20.40 90.96 -53.11
CA ALA A 286 19.06 91.13 -53.66
C ALA A 286 18.43 92.46 -53.24
N ARG A 287 18.70 92.96 -52.03
CA ARG A 287 18.30 94.30 -51.62
C ARG A 287 19.03 95.40 -52.39
N VAL A 288 20.34 95.27 -52.63
CA VAL A 288 21.09 96.22 -53.46
C VAL A 288 20.59 96.18 -54.90
N GLU A 289 20.34 94.99 -55.46
CA GLU A 289 19.77 94.81 -56.80
C GLU A 289 18.39 95.45 -56.90
N GLN A 290 17.51 95.24 -55.92
CA GLN A 290 16.21 95.91 -55.81
C GLN A 290 16.37 97.42 -55.69
N GLU A 291 17.22 97.95 -54.81
CA GLU A 291 17.45 99.39 -54.65
C GLU A 291 18.06 100.03 -55.92
N THR A 292 18.87 99.30 -56.70
CA THR A 292 19.32 99.74 -58.03
C THR A 292 18.22 99.67 -59.08
N ALA A 293 17.40 98.61 -59.11
CA ALA A 293 16.27 98.49 -60.04
C ALA A 293 15.19 99.54 -59.77
N ASP A 294 14.90 99.84 -58.50
CA ASP A 294 13.98 100.91 -58.06
C ASP A 294 14.53 102.31 -58.42
N ARG A 295 15.85 102.44 -58.48
CA ARG A 295 16.53 103.67 -58.92
C ARG A 295 16.50 103.80 -60.44
N GLU A 296 16.87 102.76 -61.18
CA GLU A 296 16.80 102.74 -62.65
C GLU A 296 15.36 102.91 -63.14
N LEU A 297 14.38 102.32 -62.46
CA LEU A 297 12.96 102.51 -62.72
C LEU A 297 12.53 103.96 -62.45
N ARG A 298 12.95 104.58 -61.33
CA ARG A 298 12.72 106.01 -61.08
C ARG A 298 13.40 106.90 -62.11
N GLU A 299 14.62 106.58 -62.53
CA GLU A 299 15.35 107.32 -63.55
C GLU A 299 14.80 107.09 -64.97
N SER A 300 14.20 105.94 -65.26
CA SER A 300 13.47 105.68 -66.50
C SER A 300 12.10 106.36 -66.49
N LEU A 301 11.41 106.40 -65.34
CA LEU A 301 10.16 107.14 -65.17
C LEU A 301 10.39 108.64 -65.31
N ASN A 302 11.44 109.19 -64.70
CA ASN A 302 11.84 110.59 -64.89
C ASN A 302 12.20 110.87 -66.36
N ARG A 303 13.06 110.04 -66.99
CA ARG A 303 13.34 110.16 -68.43
C ARG A 303 12.09 110.00 -69.31
N SER A 304 11.12 109.18 -68.91
CA SER A 304 9.84 109.05 -69.62
C SER A 304 8.93 110.25 -69.41
N ALA A 305 9.00 110.93 -68.26
CA ALA A 305 8.26 112.15 -67.97
C ALA A 305 8.89 113.38 -68.66
N GLU A 306 10.22 113.42 -68.76
CA GLU A 306 10.97 114.37 -69.57
C GLU A 306 10.71 114.14 -71.06
N ALA A 307 10.73 112.89 -71.53
CA ALA A 307 10.35 112.52 -72.89
C ALA A 307 8.85 112.73 -73.17
N ALA A 308 7.97 112.61 -72.17
CA ALA A 308 6.55 112.93 -72.28
C ALA A 308 6.35 114.44 -72.39
N ARG A 309 7.03 115.26 -71.59
CA ARG A 309 7.04 116.73 -71.74
C ARG A 309 7.63 117.17 -73.08
N ALA A 310 8.68 116.49 -73.56
CA ALA A 310 9.26 116.72 -74.88
C ALA A 310 8.32 116.25 -76.01
N ARG A 311 7.50 115.21 -75.78
CA ARG A 311 6.45 114.77 -76.70
C ARG A 311 5.24 115.69 -76.67
N GLU A 312 4.75 116.17 -75.54
CA GLU A 312 3.73 117.22 -75.48
C GLU A 312 4.20 118.50 -76.21
N ALA A 313 5.50 118.85 -76.08
CA ALA A 313 6.10 119.96 -76.81
C ALA A 313 6.31 119.70 -78.32
N ALA A 314 6.38 118.44 -78.76
CA ALA A 314 6.56 118.05 -80.18
C ALA A 314 5.25 117.67 -80.88
N GLU A 315 4.28 117.12 -80.17
CA GLU A 315 2.94 116.75 -80.62
C GLU A 315 2.02 118.00 -80.70
N ALA A 316 2.43 119.09 -80.05
CA ALA A 316 2.02 120.45 -80.40
C ALA A 316 2.51 120.92 -81.79
N LEU A 317 3.32 120.13 -82.52
CA LEU A 317 4.00 120.54 -83.76
C LEU A 317 4.07 119.41 -84.82
N ALA A 318 2.96 119.25 -85.57
CA ALA A 318 2.66 118.22 -86.59
C ALA A 318 2.22 116.85 -86.00
N ILE A 319 1.11 116.22 -86.40
CA ILE A 319 0.46 116.00 -87.71
C ILE A 319 1.05 114.79 -88.49
N GLN A 320 0.18 113.79 -88.63
CA GLN A 320 0.17 112.48 -89.31
C GLN A 320 0.76 112.43 -90.75
N PRO A 321 0.97 111.24 -91.41
CA PRO A 321 0.40 109.90 -91.13
C PRO A 321 1.36 108.67 -91.28
N ALA A 322 0.73 107.48 -91.36
CA ALA A 322 1.07 106.13 -91.91
C ALA A 322 2.43 105.88 -92.66
N GLU A 323 2.89 104.64 -92.94
CA GLU A 323 2.15 103.40 -93.26
C GLU A 323 2.98 102.09 -93.07
N GLN A 324 2.44 100.97 -93.58
CA GLN A 324 2.80 99.54 -93.48
C GLN A 324 4.24 99.14 -93.84
N ASP A 325 4.78 98.02 -93.29
CA ASP A 325 4.85 96.73 -94.02
C ASP A 325 5.35 95.50 -93.17
N THR A 326 5.22 94.28 -93.72
CA THR A 326 5.71 92.98 -93.14
C THR A 326 6.53 92.18 -94.17
N PRO A 327 7.43 91.22 -93.79
CA PRO A 327 7.07 89.78 -93.88
C PRO A 327 7.93 88.75 -93.08
N ALA A 328 7.66 87.44 -93.31
CA ALA A 328 8.54 86.24 -93.22
C ALA A 328 8.99 85.73 -91.81
N GLN A 329 8.58 84.54 -91.34
CA GLN A 329 9.02 83.15 -91.69
C GLN A 329 10.51 82.89 -91.33
N GLY A 330 10.96 81.86 -90.60
CA GLY A 330 10.61 80.44 -90.35
C GLY A 330 11.95 79.74 -89.95
N SER A 331 12.15 78.49 -89.53
CA SER A 331 11.37 77.25 -89.26
C SER A 331 12.22 76.43 -88.23
N GLN A 332 11.72 75.51 -87.38
CA GLN A 332 11.26 74.13 -87.65
C GLN A 332 12.17 73.31 -88.61
N GLN A 333 12.50 72.02 -88.41
CA GLN A 333 12.16 70.99 -87.39
C GLN A 333 13.45 70.45 -86.68
N VAL A 334 13.87 69.19 -86.42
CA VAL A 334 13.53 67.76 -86.72
C VAL A 334 14.11 66.91 -85.55
N LEU A 335 13.49 65.92 -84.87
CA LEU A 335 12.65 64.72 -85.16
C LEU A 335 13.38 63.36 -85.35
N LYS A 336 13.41 62.52 -84.29
CA LYS A 336 13.49 61.03 -84.20
C LYS A 336 13.17 60.69 -82.72
N ALA A 337 12.29 59.77 -82.32
CA ALA A 337 12.20 58.31 -82.54
C ALA A 337 13.43 57.55 -81.96
N GLU A 338 13.32 56.35 -81.37
CA GLU A 338 12.25 55.33 -81.41
C GLU A 338 12.28 54.43 -80.15
N ALA A 339 11.30 53.52 -79.98
CA ALA A 339 11.34 52.43 -78.98
C ALA A 339 11.73 51.09 -79.65
N PRO A 340 12.21 50.07 -78.90
CA PRO A 340 11.27 49.01 -78.49
C PRO A 340 11.62 48.27 -77.16
N ALA A 341 10.75 47.35 -76.74
CA ALA A 341 11.04 46.29 -75.76
C ALA A 341 11.28 44.94 -76.48
N PRO A 342 12.19 44.09 -75.98
CA PRO A 342 11.81 42.75 -75.43
C PRO A 342 12.73 42.29 -74.26
N ASP A 343 12.60 41.12 -73.60
CA ASP A 343 11.47 40.26 -73.18
C ASP A 343 12.04 39.06 -72.34
N ALA A 344 11.17 38.21 -71.78
CA ALA A 344 11.41 36.81 -71.34
C ALA A 344 12.20 36.48 -70.04
N THR A 345 11.55 35.67 -69.18
CA THR A 345 12.10 34.76 -68.12
C THR A 345 12.93 35.39 -66.99
N ASP A 346 12.70 35.12 -65.70
CA ASP A 346 12.04 33.97 -65.02
C ASP A 346 11.55 34.44 -63.60
N ARG A 347 10.86 33.70 -62.72
CA ARG A 347 10.47 32.28 -62.66
C ARG A 347 9.18 32.01 -61.82
N ASP A 348 8.53 30.87 -62.06
CA ASP A 348 7.57 30.08 -61.24
C ASP A 348 6.87 30.69 -59.99
N ALA A 349 5.54 30.70 -60.08
CA ALA A 349 4.66 30.15 -59.04
C ALA A 349 4.25 28.70 -59.49
N PRO A 350 3.57 27.84 -58.69
CA PRO A 350 2.75 28.13 -57.50
C PRO A 350 2.74 27.00 -56.41
N ALA A 351 1.62 26.92 -55.68
CA ALA A 351 1.01 25.71 -55.10
C ALA A 351 1.36 25.27 -53.66
N SER A 352 0.44 24.45 -53.14
CA SER A 352 0.17 24.16 -51.74
C SER A 352 0.42 22.70 -51.33
N THR A 353 0.97 22.48 -50.12
CA THR A 353 0.80 21.27 -49.28
C THR A 353 0.91 21.73 -47.82
N SER A 354 -0.05 21.50 -46.91
CA SER A 354 -0.52 20.23 -46.29
C SER A 354 0.58 19.49 -45.50
N PRO A 355 0.29 18.85 -44.34
CA PRO A 355 -1.01 18.50 -43.74
C PRO A 355 -1.40 19.41 -42.54
N SER A 356 -2.58 19.34 -41.90
CA SER A 356 -3.80 18.51 -42.06
C SER A 356 -3.75 17.02 -41.66
N VAL A 357 -3.54 16.76 -40.37
CA VAL A 357 -4.25 15.74 -39.56
C VAL A 357 -4.46 16.42 -38.19
N GLY A 358 -5.58 16.41 -37.49
CA GLY A 358 -6.84 15.67 -37.60
C GLY A 358 -7.23 15.31 -36.16
N SER A 359 -8.22 15.94 -35.52
CA SER A 359 -9.68 15.90 -35.76
C SER A 359 -10.36 15.19 -34.59
N MET A 360 -11.56 15.64 -34.20
CA MET A 360 -12.38 15.16 -33.07
C MET A 360 -11.90 15.63 -31.67
N GLY A 361 -12.67 16.38 -30.87
CA GLY A 361 -13.96 17.05 -31.13
C GLY A 361 -15.18 16.43 -30.44
N ALA A 362 -16.21 17.26 -30.28
CA ALA A 362 -17.55 16.97 -29.75
C ALA A 362 -17.73 16.78 -28.21
N ARG A 363 -18.49 17.73 -27.62
CA ARG A 363 -19.49 17.52 -26.53
C ARG A 363 -18.90 17.22 -25.12
N GLN A 364 -19.63 17.35 -24.00
CA GLN A 364 -20.96 17.92 -23.76
C GLN A 364 -21.12 18.42 -22.31
N ALA A 365 -22.14 19.27 -22.11
CA ALA A 365 -23.02 19.34 -20.93
C ALA A 365 -22.41 19.74 -19.57
N ALA A 366 -23.33 19.99 -18.63
CA ALA A 366 -23.08 20.29 -17.23
C ALA A 366 -23.73 19.21 -16.34
N ASP A 367 -23.42 19.29 -15.05
CA ASP A 367 -24.23 18.82 -13.93
C ASP A 367 -24.62 17.33 -13.87
N ALA A 368 -23.87 16.57 -13.05
CA ALA A 368 -24.36 15.37 -12.40
C ALA A 368 -23.62 15.17 -11.06
N ALA A 369 -24.36 14.96 -9.98
CA ALA A 369 -23.81 14.53 -8.69
C ALA A 369 -23.25 13.09 -8.79
N PRO A 370 -22.30 12.68 -7.92
CA PRO A 370 -21.81 11.30 -7.89
C PRO A 370 -22.96 10.34 -7.57
N SER A 371 -23.40 9.60 -8.58
CA SER A 371 -24.36 8.50 -8.40
C SER A 371 -23.67 7.38 -7.64
N VAL A 372 -24.25 6.96 -6.52
CA VAL A 372 -23.72 5.86 -5.71
C VAL A 372 -24.09 4.55 -6.38
N GLU A 373 -23.26 4.09 -7.31
CA GLU A 373 -23.39 2.75 -7.89
C GLU A 373 -23.10 1.72 -6.79
N ALA A 374 -24.16 1.04 -6.34
CA ALA A 374 -24.07 0.00 -5.33
C ALA A 374 -23.48 -1.28 -5.94
N GLU A 375 -22.15 -1.38 -6.00
CA GLU A 375 -21.46 -2.62 -6.34
C GLU A 375 -22.00 -3.77 -5.48
N VAL A 376 -22.40 -4.87 -6.12
CA VAL A 376 -22.84 -6.07 -5.41
C VAL A 376 -21.60 -6.69 -4.77
N PRO A 377 -21.50 -6.78 -3.42
CA PRO A 377 -20.25 -7.18 -2.78
C PRO A 377 -20.05 -8.69 -2.94
N THR A 378 -19.08 -9.07 -3.77
CA THR A 378 -18.76 -10.46 -4.13
C THR A 378 -17.65 -11.07 -3.28
N LEU A 379 -16.80 -10.25 -2.67
CA LEU A 379 -15.53 -10.71 -2.10
C LEU A 379 -15.71 -11.22 -0.66
N THR A 380 -15.42 -12.50 -0.43
CA THR A 380 -15.56 -13.11 0.90
C THR A 380 -14.31 -12.89 1.78
N LEU A 381 -14.49 -12.88 3.10
CA LEU A 381 -13.38 -12.82 4.06
C LEU A 381 -12.36 -13.97 3.90
N GLY A 382 -12.78 -15.14 3.38
CA GLY A 382 -11.87 -16.25 3.07
C GLY A 382 -10.94 -15.90 1.91
N THR A 383 -11.53 -15.44 0.80
CA THR A 383 -10.80 -14.98 -0.40
C THR A 383 -9.87 -13.81 -0.09
N ILE A 384 -10.27 -12.91 0.82
CA ILE A 384 -9.38 -11.84 1.32
C ILE A 384 -8.15 -12.45 2.01
N LYS A 385 -8.35 -13.36 2.98
CA LYS A 385 -7.26 -14.00 3.73
C LYS A 385 -6.27 -14.76 2.84
N GLU A 386 -6.76 -15.50 1.85
CA GLU A 386 -5.90 -16.16 0.86
C GLU A 386 -5.06 -15.14 0.07
N ARG A 387 -5.67 -14.04 -0.37
CA ARG A 387 -5.01 -12.98 -1.16
C ARG A 387 -4.07 -12.07 -0.34
N ILE A 388 -4.04 -12.14 1.00
CA ILE A 388 -3.11 -11.37 1.87
C ILE A 388 -2.06 -12.22 2.60
N ALA A 389 -2.04 -13.54 2.40
CA ALA A 389 -1.07 -14.43 3.05
C ALA A 389 0.39 -13.96 2.79
N PRO A 390 1.28 -13.97 3.80
CA PRO A 390 1.14 -14.60 5.12
C PRO A 390 0.43 -13.75 6.20
N LEU A 391 -0.02 -12.53 5.88
CA LEU A 391 -0.74 -11.70 6.84
C LEU A 391 -2.17 -12.24 7.05
N SER A 392 -2.74 -12.00 8.23
CA SER A 392 -4.10 -12.44 8.57
C SER A 392 -4.89 -11.29 9.19
N ILE A 393 -6.09 -11.04 8.66
CA ILE A 393 -6.99 -9.98 9.14
C ILE A 393 -8.36 -10.57 9.54
N THR A 394 -8.94 -10.06 10.62
CA THR A 394 -10.29 -10.40 11.07
C THR A 394 -11.32 -9.44 10.48
N ALA A 395 -12.60 -9.82 10.50
CA ALA A 395 -13.69 -8.90 10.12
C ALA A 395 -13.71 -7.63 11.00
N GLU A 396 -13.32 -7.77 12.27
CA GLU A 396 -13.18 -6.67 13.23
C GLU A 396 -11.99 -5.77 12.88
N GLY A 397 -10.85 -6.35 12.48
CA GLY A 397 -9.70 -5.58 11.96
C GLY A 397 -10.05 -4.74 10.74
N LEU A 398 -10.83 -5.29 9.80
CA LEU A 398 -11.34 -4.52 8.64
C LEU A 398 -12.33 -3.42 9.06
N ALA A 399 -13.20 -3.67 10.04
CA ALA A 399 -14.11 -2.66 10.57
C ALA A 399 -13.36 -1.51 11.27
N SER A 400 -12.27 -1.80 12.00
CA SER A 400 -11.38 -0.79 12.60
C SER A 400 -10.62 0.05 11.57
N LEU A 401 -10.47 -0.44 10.34
CA LEU A 401 -9.92 0.32 9.20
C LEU A 401 -11.01 1.11 8.44
N GLY A 402 -12.27 1.05 8.87
CA GLY A 402 -13.41 1.76 8.25
C GLY A 402 -14.22 0.94 7.22
N TYR A 403 -13.83 -0.31 6.93
CA TYR A 403 -14.49 -1.14 5.91
C TYR A 403 -15.60 -1.99 6.53
N HIS A 404 -16.85 -1.58 6.30
CA HIS A 404 -18.04 -2.26 6.83
C HIS A 404 -18.52 -3.37 5.89
N ALA A 405 -18.44 -4.62 6.34
CA ALA A 405 -18.86 -5.77 5.56
C ALA A 405 -20.38 -5.85 5.42
N THR A 406 -20.87 -6.09 4.20
CA THR A 406 -22.27 -6.47 3.98
C THR A 406 -22.46 -7.92 4.42
N LYS A 407 -23.30 -8.15 5.43
CA LYS A 407 -23.59 -9.49 5.95
C LYS A 407 -24.77 -10.11 5.19
N ILE A 408 -24.51 -11.20 4.46
CA ILE A 408 -25.55 -12.04 3.85
C ILE A 408 -25.52 -13.38 4.59
N LYS A 409 -26.56 -13.66 5.38
CA LYS A 409 -26.60 -14.75 6.35
C LYS A 409 -25.39 -14.65 7.32
N ALA A 410 -24.60 -15.72 7.45
CA ALA A 410 -23.42 -15.77 8.34
C ALA A 410 -22.13 -15.28 7.66
N THR A 411 -22.17 -14.86 6.40
CA THR A 411 -20.96 -14.54 5.61
C THR A 411 -20.82 -13.03 5.43
N CYS A 412 -19.62 -12.52 5.69
CA CYS A 412 -19.23 -11.14 5.44
C CYS A 412 -18.70 -11.00 4.01
N PHE A 413 -19.33 -10.09 3.25
CA PHE A 413 -18.95 -9.71 1.90
C PHE A 413 -18.44 -8.26 1.86
N TYR A 414 -17.46 -8.00 0.99
CA TYR A 414 -16.85 -6.70 0.72
C TYR A 414 -16.91 -6.41 -0.79
N SER A 415 -16.79 -5.16 -1.23
CA SER A 415 -16.67 -4.87 -2.66
C SER A 415 -15.28 -5.25 -3.18
N GLU A 416 -15.13 -5.40 -4.50
CA GLU A 416 -13.80 -5.58 -5.09
C GLU A 416 -13.07 -4.23 -5.29
N SER A 417 -13.80 -3.10 -5.26
CA SER A 417 -13.21 -1.76 -5.20
C SER A 417 -12.46 -1.50 -3.88
N ASP A 418 -13.04 -1.86 -2.72
CA ASP A 418 -12.43 -1.71 -1.38
C ASP A 418 -11.04 -2.34 -1.28
N TRP A 419 -10.77 -3.38 -2.09
CA TRP A 419 -9.57 -4.21 -2.02
C TRP A 419 -8.25 -3.44 -2.17
N ASN A 420 -8.22 -2.42 -3.03
CA ASN A 420 -7.03 -1.60 -3.25
C ASN A 420 -6.75 -0.66 -2.06
N ASP A 421 -7.81 -0.13 -1.46
CA ASP A 421 -7.70 0.80 -0.32
C ASP A 421 -7.44 0.03 0.98
N ILE A 422 -8.02 -1.16 1.18
CA ILE A 422 -7.64 -2.11 2.23
C ILE A 422 -6.13 -2.41 2.17
N LYS A 423 -5.59 -2.64 0.97
CA LYS A 423 -4.13 -2.81 0.76
C LYS A 423 -3.33 -1.55 1.04
N ALA A 424 -3.87 -0.35 0.81
CA ALA A 424 -3.21 0.90 1.18
C ALA A 424 -3.21 1.11 2.70
N ALA A 425 -4.35 0.87 3.35
CA ALA A 425 -4.53 0.94 4.80
C ALA A 425 -3.62 -0.05 5.54
N MET A 426 -3.57 -1.33 5.11
CA MET A 426 -2.67 -2.31 5.70
C MET A 426 -1.19 -1.91 5.57
N ARG A 427 -0.76 -1.36 4.42
CA ARG A 427 0.61 -0.84 4.25
C ARG A 427 0.90 0.38 5.13
N LYS A 428 -0.11 1.16 5.51
CA LYS A 428 0.00 2.29 6.45
C LYS A 428 -0.07 1.89 7.93
N VAL A 429 -0.35 0.61 8.23
CA VAL A 429 -0.33 0.03 9.59
C VAL A 429 0.90 -0.88 9.79
N LEU A 430 1.60 -1.22 8.71
CA LEU A 430 2.86 -1.97 8.68
C LEU A 430 4.10 -1.08 8.46
N ALA A 431 3.93 0.24 8.57
CA ALA A 431 4.96 1.27 8.44
C ALA A 431 4.73 2.35 9.52
#